data_AF-J7ILM2-F1
#
_entry.id   AF-J7ILM2-F1
#
_cell.length_a   1.000
_cell.length_b   1.000
_cell.length_c   1.000
_cell.angle_alpha   90.00
_cell.angle_beta   90.00
_cell.angle_gamma   90.00
#
_symmetry.space_group_name_H-M   'P 1'
#
loop_
_entity.id
_entity.type
_entity.pdbx_description
1 polymer ?
#
loop_
_entity_poly.entity_id
_entity_poly.type
_entity_poly.pdbx_seq_one_letter_code
_entity_poly.pdbx_strand_id
1 'polypeptide(L)'
;MEFLKSLKNNSSFRTFECRDAIRQWCDHYYSAWEQQLTSEEVKNIKLYTSCSFKYNEHFRHCKYPRFENKTQHIDSALNKASTPEDVIAFRWIDLEGLQGLGSTSTLYDGKKLLEKGFSSTTLFFNGNREYSADVLFILKVPKNFNGACLKNISNIRSEDELLLKRNSIYTVERTIYSTDAHAILLCNVQ
;
A
#
# COMPACT_ATOMS: atom_id res chain seq x y z
N MET A 1 -0.02 -5.35 -19.65
CA MET A 1 1.01 -4.39 -20.10
C MET A 1 0.40 -3.19 -20.82
N GLU A 2 -0.48 -3.38 -21.81
CA GLU A 2 -1.13 -2.26 -22.50
C GLU A 2 -2.00 -1.38 -21.60
N PHE A 3 -2.73 -1.97 -20.64
CA PHE A 3 -3.51 -1.20 -19.68
C PHE A 3 -2.64 -0.23 -18.86
N LEU A 4 -1.50 -0.67 -18.32
CA LEU A 4 -0.60 0.20 -17.55
C LEU A 4 0.03 1.29 -18.42
N LYS A 5 0.36 0.98 -19.68
CA LYS A 5 0.80 2.00 -20.65
C LYS A 5 -0.30 3.03 -20.90
N SER A 6 -1.55 2.59 -21.07
CA SER A 6 -2.71 3.49 -21.21
C SER A 6 -2.94 4.33 -19.95
N LEU A 7 -2.87 3.71 -18.77
CA LEU A 7 -2.99 4.41 -17.48
C LEU A 7 -1.92 5.51 -17.36
N LYS A 8 -0.67 5.20 -17.68
CA LYS A 8 0.44 6.17 -17.69
C LYS A 8 0.19 7.33 -18.65
N ASN A 9 -0.34 7.05 -19.84
CA ASN A 9 -0.52 8.07 -20.87
C ASN A 9 -1.78 8.94 -20.65
N ASN A 10 -2.77 8.44 -19.92
CA ASN A 10 -4.09 9.05 -19.81
C ASN A 10 -4.48 9.45 -18.36
N SER A 11 -3.61 9.23 -17.38
CA SER A 11 -3.85 9.56 -15.98
C SER A 11 -2.99 10.75 -15.54
N SER A 12 -3.54 11.62 -14.69
CA SER A 12 -2.76 12.64 -13.98
C SER A 12 -1.94 12.04 -12.83
N PHE A 13 -2.19 10.79 -12.44
CA PHE A 13 -1.49 10.12 -11.35
C PHE A 13 -0.09 9.72 -11.80
N ARG A 14 0.89 10.04 -10.95
CA ARG A 14 2.29 9.69 -11.18
C ARG A 14 2.48 8.17 -11.16
N THR A 15 3.25 7.69 -12.13
CA THR A 15 3.77 6.31 -12.19
C THR A 15 5.29 6.36 -12.33
N PHE A 16 5.99 5.34 -11.84
CA PHE A 16 7.44 5.26 -11.95
C PHE A 16 7.87 4.13 -12.89
N GLU A 17 8.90 4.41 -13.70
CA GLU A 17 9.45 3.45 -14.68
C GLU A 17 10.69 2.72 -14.17
N CYS A 18 11.35 3.24 -13.14
CA CYS A 18 12.54 2.65 -12.56
C CYS A 18 12.66 3.00 -11.07
N ARG A 19 13.40 2.15 -10.35
CA ARG A 19 13.61 2.29 -8.91
C ARG A 19 14.41 3.54 -8.54
N ASP A 20 15.32 3.99 -9.40
CA ASP A 20 16.10 5.21 -9.13
C ASP A 20 15.22 6.47 -9.11
N ALA A 21 14.23 6.56 -10.00
CA ALA A 21 13.25 7.64 -9.97
C ALA A 21 12.39 7.60 -8.71
N ILE A 22 12.03 6.40 -8.22
CA ILE A 22 11.30 6.24 -6.95
C ILE A 22 12.16 6.71 -5.79
N ARG A 23 13.44 6.30 -5.75
CA ARG A 23 14.36 6.66 -4.66
C ARG A 23 14.61 8.15 -4.58
N GLN A 24 14.83 8.81 -5.73
CA GLN A 24 14.98 10.26 -5.79
C GLN A 24 13.71 10.97 -5.30
N TRP A 25 12.54 10.46 -5.69
CA TRP A 25 11.26 10.99 -5.24
C TRP A 25 11.07 10.82 -3.73
N CYS A 26 11.38 9.63 -3.20
CA CYS A 26 11.30 9.35 -1.77
C CYS A 26 12.24 10.25 -0.97
N ASP A 27 13.49 10.39 -1.40
CA ASP A 27 14.48 11.23 -0.72
C ASP A 27 14.06 12.71 -0.77
N HIS A 28 13.52 13.18 -1.89
CA HIS A 28 13.07 14.57 -2.02
C HIS A 28 11.91 14.90 -1.07
N TYR A 29 10.91 14.03 -0.94
CA TYR A 29 9.69 14.33 -0.19
C TYR A 29 9.66 13.80 1.24
N TYR A 30 10.35 12.70 1.55
CA TYR A 30 10.23 12.03 2.84
C TYR A 30 11.44 12.22 3.76
N SER A 31 12.60 12.71 3.30
CA SER A 31 13.77 12.93 4.17
C SER A 31 13.48 13.80 5.40
N ALA A 32 12.71 14.88 5.22
CA ALA A 32 12.32 15.77 6.33
C ALA A 32 11.35 15.08 7.30
N TRP A 33 10.43 14.25 6.80
CA TRP A 33 9.55 13.44 7.62
C TRP A 33 10.34 12.42 8.45
N GLU A 34 11.30 11.72 7.84
CA GLU A 34 12.13 10.74 8.54
C GLU A 34 12.89 11.36 9.72
N GLN A 35 13.36 12.60 9.59
CA GLN A 35 14.04 13.34 10.66
C GLN A 35 13.12 13.74 11.82
N GLN A 36 11.81 13.79 11.62
CA GLN A 36 10.81 14.11 12.64
C GLN A 36 10.30 12.88 13.42
N LEU A 37 10.75 11.69 13.03
CA LEU A 37 10.35 10.47 13.69
C LEU A 37 11.13 10.25 14.98
N THR A 38 10.41 9.83 16.01
CA THR A 38 10.99 9.35 17.25
C THR A 38 11.64 7.98 17.06
N SER A 39 12.51 7.60 17.97
CA SER A 39 13.15 6.28 17.97
C SER A 39 12.13 5.13 18.05
N GLU A 40 11.05 5.28 18.81
CA GLU A 40 9.98 4.26 18.90
C GLU A 40 9.14 4.19 17.62
N GLU A 41 8.87 5.31 16.94
CA GLU A 41 8.22 5.29 15.62
C GLU A 41 9.04 4.53 14.59
N VAL A 42 10.33 4.86 14.46
CA VAL A 42 11.28 4.18 13.57
C VAL A 42 11.36 2.68 13.88
N LYS A 43 11.48 2.32 15.15
CA LYS A 43 11.58 0.92 15.60
C LYS A 43 10.31 0.13 15.27
N ASN A 44 9.13 0.70 15.46
CA ASN A 44 7.87 0.02 15.17
C ASN A 44 7.60 -0.09 13.67
N ILE A 45 8.00 0.90 12.86
CA ILE A 45 7.99 0.80 11.39
C ILE A 45 8.89 -0.36 10.94
N LYS A 46 10.14 -0.42 11.42
CA LYS A 46 11.06 -1.52 11.10
C LYS A 46 10.47 -2.88 11.46
N LEU A 47 9.90 -3.00 12.65
CA LEU A 47 9.27 -4.24 13.08
C LEU A 47 8.07 -4.62 12.19
N TYR A 48 7.25 -3.65 11.79
CA TYR A 48 6.16 -3.86 10.83
C TYR A 48 6.69 -4.40 9.50
N THR A 49 7.70 -3.75 8.91
CA THR A 49 8.26 -4.20 7.62
C THR A 49 8.83 -5.63 7.66
N SER A 50 9.17 -6.15 8.84
CA SER A 50 9.62 -7.54 9.01
C SER A 50 8.50 -8.55 9.32
N CYS A 51 7.29 -8.11 9.68
CA CYS A 51 6.18 -9.01 10.02
C CYS A 51 4.78 -8.42 9.79
N SER A 52 4.61 -7.69 8.69
CA SER A 52 3.40 -6.92 8.36
C SER A 52 2.10 -7.74 8.42
N PHE A 53 2.15 -9.01 8.00
CA PHE A 53 1.04 -9.96 8.11
C PHE A 53 0.45 -10.04 9.52
N LYS A 54 1.28 -10.11 10.58
CA LYS A 54 0.78 -10.24 11.96
C LYS A 54 0.06 -8.98 12.45
N TYR A 55 0.51 -7.82 12.02
CA TYR A 55 -0.15 -6.55 12.31
C TYR A 55 -1.50 -6.46 11.60
N ASN A 56 -1.56 -6.87 10.33
CA ASN A 56 -2.79 -6.78 9.55
C ASN A 56 -3.82 -7.83 9.98
N GLU A 57 -3.40 -9.06 10.31
CA GLU A 57 -4.27 -10.09 10.89
C GLU A 57 -4.90 -9.67 12.23
N HIS A 58 -4.20 -8.86 13.02
CA HIS A 58 -4.75 -8.27 14.24
C HIS A 58 -5.95 -7.39 13.94
N PHE A 59 -5.85 -6.51 12.96
CA PHE A 59 -6.95 -5.61 12.64
C PHE A 59 -8.07 -6.26 11.83
N ARG A 60 -7.74 -7.22 10.97
CA ARG A 60 -8.72 -7.90 10.12
C ARG A 60 -9.49 -8.95 10.91
N HIS A 61 -8.79 -9.72 11.75
CA HIS A 61 -9.32 -10.95 12.37
C HIS A 61 -9.14 -11.00 13.90
N CYS A 62 -8.72 -9.91 14.56
CA CYS A 62 -8.47 -9.85 16.01
C CYS A 62 -7.41 -10.87 16.51
N LYS A 63 -6.50 -11.31 15.65
CA LYS A 63 -5.40 -12.22 16.01
C LYS A 63 -4.18 -11.46 16.51
N TYR A 64 -3.38 -12.02 17.42
CA TYR A 64 -2.14 -11.39 17.90
C TYR A 64 -2.30 -10.03 18.63
N PRO A 65 -3.11 -9.95 19.71
CA PRO A 65 -3.45 -8.68 20.40
C PRO A 65 -2.26 -7.85 20.89
N ARG A 66 -1.09 -8.47 21.11
CA ARG A 66 0.15 -7.80 21.49
C ARG A 66 0.67 -6.74 20.50
N PHE A 67 0.08 -6.64 19.30
CA PHE A 67 0.46 -5.65 18.30
C PHE A 67 -0.31 -4.33 18.39
N GLU A 68 -1.38 -4.23 19.18
CA GLU A 68 -2.19 -3.01 19.33
C GLU A 68 -1.34 -1.77 19.69
N ASN A 69 -0.62 -1.79 20.82
CA ASN A 69 0.18 -0.63 21.25
C ASN A 69 1.30 -0.25 20.26
N LYS A 70 1.81 -1.22 19.50
CA LYS A 70 2.87 -0.99 18.51
C LYS A 70 2.37 -0.19 17.30
N THR A 71 1.08 -0.31 17.00
CA THR A 71 0.46 0.33 15.84
C THR A 71 0.24 1.82 16.04
N GLN A 72 0.04 2.26 17.29
CA GLN A 72 -0.11 3.68 17.62
C GLN A 72 1.12 4.50 17.21
N HIS A 73 2.31 3.92 17.33
CA HIS A 73 3.54 4.55 16.84
C HIS A 73 3.58 4.64 15.31
N ILE A 74 3.09 3.63 14.60
CA ILE A 74 3.02 3.65 13.12
C ILE A 74 1.99 4.69 12.66
N ASP A 75 0.82 4.73 13.30
CA ASP A 75 -0.20 5.75 13.04
C ASP A 75 0.36 7.16 13.28
N SER A 76 1.02 7.38 14.42
CA SER A 76 1.68 8.67 14.74
C SER A 76 2.68 9.07 13.66
N ALA A 77 3.51 8.14 13.20
CA ALA A 77 4.47 8.39 12.14
C ALA A 77 3.79 8.75 10.80
N LEU A 78 2.77 7.98 10.38
CA LEU A 78 2.06 8.22 9.13
C LEU A 78 1.17 9.47 9.18
N ASN A 79 0.75 9.93 10.36
CA ASN A 79 0.04 11.19 10.53
C ASN A 79 0.94 12.42 10.29
N LYS A 80 2.27 12.27 10.38
CA LYS A 80 3.26 13.31 10.08
C LYS A 80 3.62 13.38 8.59
N ALA A 81 3.14 12.43 7.79
CA ALA A 81 3.44 12.35 6.36
C ALA A 81 2.14 12.38 5.55
N SER A 82 2.26 12.86 4.32
CA SER A 82 1.23 12.68 3.32
C SER A 82 1.86 12.54 1.95
N THR A 83 1.14 11.92 1.02
CA THR A 83 1.54 11.80 -0.38
C THR A 83 1.62 13.21 -1.00
N PRO A 84 2.76 13.59 -1.61
CA PRO A 84 2.96 14.95 -2.11
C PRO A 84 2.17 15.26 -3.39
N GLU A 85 1.76 14.22 -4.10
CA GLU A 85 1.04 14.26 -5.37
C GLU A 85 0.18 12.99 -5.53
N ASP A 86 -0.71 13.01 -6.51
CA ASP A 86 -1.49 11.83 -6.92
C ASP A 86 -0.54 10.78 -7.49
N VAL A 87 -0.59 9.55 -6.97
CA VAL A 87 0.36 8.48 -7.34
C VAL A 87 -0.33 7.12 -7.49
N ILE A 88 0.16 6.32 -8.44
CA ILE A 88 -0.23 4.92 -8.58
C ILE A 88 0.69 4.05 -7.73
N ALA A 89 0.09 3.26 -6.86
CA ALA A 89 0.77 2.23 -6.10
C ALA A 89 0.20 0.84 -6.42
N PHE A 90 1.01 -0.19 -6.25
CA PHE A 90 0.64 -1.58 -6.53
C PHE A 90 0.67 -2.39 -5.25
N ARG A 91 -0.35 -3.21 -5.06
CA ARG A 91 -0.45 -4.12 -3.91
C ARG A 91 -0.92 -5.48 -4.37
N TRP A 92 -0.14 -6.49 -4.04
CA TRP A 92 -0.48 -7.88 -4.25
C TRP A 92 -0.99 -8.49 -2.94
N ILE A 93 -2.10 -9.21 -3.00
CA ILE A 93 -2.61 -10.01 -1.89
C ILE A 93 -3.11 -11.36 -2.39
N ASP A 94 -3.17 -12.33 -1.49
CA ASP A 94 -3.82 -13.62 -1.71
C ASP A 94 -5.34 -13.52 -1.47
N LEU A 95 -6.07 -14.60 -1.77
CA LEU A 95 -7.50 -14.68 -1.54
C LEU A 95 -7.88 -14.52 -0.05
N GLU A 96 -7.06 -15.01 0.89
CA GLU A 96 -7.29 -14.81 2.33
C GLU A 96 -7.24 -13.32 2.69
N GLY A 97 -6.24 -12.60 2.18
CA GLY A 97 -6.12 -11.17 2.31
C GLY A 97 -7.33 -10.43 1.74
N LEU A 98 -7.83 -10.86 0.57
CA LEU A 98 -9.04 -10.27 -0.04
C LEU A 98 -10.29 -10.51 0.82
N GLN A 99 -10.44 -11.72 1.39
CA GLN A 99 -11.52 -12.04 2.31
C GLN A 99 -11.44 -11.18 3.58
N GLY A 100 -10.23 -10.93 4.09
CA GLY A 100 -10.00 -10.03 5.23
C GLY A 100 -10.39 -8.56 4.99
N LEU A 101 -10.56 -8.14 3.73
CA LEU A 101 -11.15 -6.84 3.37
C LEU A 101 -12.69 -6.84 3.37
N GLY A 102 -13.31 -7.96 3.78
CA GLY A 102 -14.76 -8.14 3.78
C GLY A 102 -15.33 -8.52 2.41
N SER A 103 -14.51 -8.99 1.46
CA SER A 103 -14.97 -9.40 0.14
C SER A 103 -15.26 -10.90 0.11
N THR A 104 -16.54 -11.28 -0.01
CA THR A 104 -16.97 -12.68 0.06
C THR A 104 -17.05 -13.42 -1.28
N SER A 105 -16.75 -12.78 -2.42
CA SER A 105 -16.41 -13.39 -3.74
C SER A 105 -16.66 -12.43 -4.90
N THR A 106 -17.77 -11.69 -4.89
CA THR A 106 -18.13 -10.86 -6.06
C THR A 106 -17.44 -9.50 -6.03
N LEU A 107 -16.53 -9.28 -6.99
CA LEU A 107 -15.91 -7.98 -7.26
C LEU A 107 -16.74 -7.27 -8.34
N TYR A 108 -17.02 -5.99 -8.14
CA TYR A 108 -17.79 -5.17 -9.08
C TYR A 108 -17.39 -3.70 -8.94
N ASP A 109 -17.62 -2.94 -10.01
CA ASP A 109 -17.31 -1.51 -10.05
C ASP A 109 -18.19 -0.73 -9.07
N GLY A 110 -17.56 0.15 -8.29
CA GLY A 110 -18.17 0.87 -7.17
C GLY A 110 -18.10 0.13 -5.82
N LYS A 111 -17.67 -1.14 -5.78
CA LYS A 111 -17.52 -1.87 -4.52
C LYS A 111 -16.50 -1.17 -3.61
N LYS A 112 -16.87 -0.99 -2.34
CA LYS A 112 -15.98 -0.48 -1.29
C LYS A 112 -15.40 -1.62 -0.47
N LEU A 113 -14.09 -1.64 -0.34
CA LEU A 113 -13.34 -2.61 0.46
C LEU A 113 -12.64 -1.86 1.59
N LEU A 114 -12.86 -2.28 2.84
CA LEU A 114 -12.23 -1.66 3.99
C LEU A 114 -10.94 -2.40 4.36
N GLU A 115 -9.81 -1.73 4.24
CA GLU A 115 -8.54 -2.22 4.76
C GLU A 115 -8.36 -1.71 6.19
N LYS A 116 -8.68 -2.58 7.16
CA LYS A 116 -8.52 -2.28 8.59
C LYS A 116 -7.05 -2.24 9.04
N GLY A 117 -6.16 -2.96 8.34
CA GLY A 117 -4.72 -2.95 8.59
C GLY A 117 -4.00 -1.86 7.81
N PHE A 118 -2.67 -1.82 7.87
CA PHE A 118 -1.89 -0.94 7.00
C PHE A 118 -1.73 -1.58 5.61
N SER A 119 -1.48 -0.75 4.60
CA SER A 119 -1.19 -1.25 3.26
C SER A 119 0.23 -1.00 2.83
N SER A 120 1.05 -2.04 2.91
CA SER A 120 2.27 -2.20 2.15
C SER A 120 1.96 -2.21 0.65
N THR A 121 2.56 -1.27 -0.06
CA THR A 121 2.43 -1.14 -1.51
C THR A 121 3.81 -0.86 -2.10
N THR A 122 4.00 -1.12 -3.38
CA THR A 122 5.18 -0.67 -4.12
C THR A 122 4.81 0.37 -5.16
N LEU A 123 5.74 1.27 -5.46
CA LEU A 123 5.63 2.25 -6.53
C LEU A 123 6.15 1.72 -7.87
N PHE A 124 6.70 0.50 -7.90
CA PHE A 124 7.27 -0.11 -9.08
C PHE A 124 6.49 -1.34 -9.54
N PHE A 125 5.95 -1.31 -10.75
CA PHE A 125 5.34 -2.50 -11.35
C PHE A 125 6.39 -3.37 -12.03
N ASN A 126 6.72 -4.51 -11.44
CA ASN A 126 7.71 -5.47 -11.97
C ASN A 126 7.09 -6.67 -12.74
N GLY A 127 5.78 -6.65 -13.02
CA GLY A 127 5.14 -7.71 -13.79
C GLY A 127 4.91 -9.03 -13.06
N ASN A 128 4.79 -9.00 -11.72
CA ASN A 128 4.40 -10.14 -10.88
C ASN A 128 5.45 -11.24 -10.69
N ARG A 129 6.74 -11.00 -11.00
CA ARG A 129 7.77 -12.04 -10.86
C ARG A 129 8.14 -12.38 -9.42
N GLU A 130 7.81 -11.51 -8.46
CA GLU A 130 8.25 -11.61 -7.07
C GLU A 130 7.14 -12.09 -6.10
N TYR A 131 5.88 -12.18 -6.55
CA TYR A 131 4.74 -12.48 -5.67
C TYR A 131 3.82 -13.55 -6.28
N SER A 132 3.67 -14.68 -5.60
CA SER A 132 2.61 -15.66 -5.86
C SER A 132 1.30 -15.15 -5.28
N ALA A 133 0.72 -14.13 -5.91
CA ALA A 133 -0.47 -13.46 -5.42
C ALA A 133 -1.66 -13.66 -6.36
N ASP A 134 -2.85 -13.69 -5.75
CA ASP A 134 -4.10 -13.95 -6.44
C ASP A 134 -4.70 -12.64 -6.98
N VAL A 135 -4.54 -11.55 -6.23
CA VAL A 135 -5.20 -10.27 -6.52
C VAL A 135 -4.17 -9.15 -6.59
N LEU A 136 -4.20 -8.39 -7.69
CA LEU A 136 -3.47 -7.15 -7.85
C LEU A 136 -4.41 -5.96 -7.70
N PHE A 137 -4.10 -5.11 -6.74
CA PHE A 137 -4.67 -3.78 -6.61
C PHE A 137 -3.75 -2.77 -7.29
N ILE A 138 -4.29 -2.04 -8.26
CA ILE A 138 -3.73 -0.81 -8.80
C ILE A 138 -4.44 0.34 -8.07
N LEU A 139 -3.73 0.95 -7.14
CA LEU A 139 -4.27 1.94 -6.21
C LEU A 139 -3.96 3.35 -6.72
N LYS A 140 -5.01 4.11 -7.02
CA LYS A 140 -4.96 5.57 -7.17
C LYS A 140 -4.94 6.18 -5.78
N VAL A 141 -3.74 6.53 -5.30
CA VAL A 141 -3.54 7.19 -4.01
C VAL A 141 -3.56 8.70 -4.26
N PRO A 142 -4.53 9.44 -3.71
CA PRO A 142 -4.63 10.87 -3.95
C PRO A 142 -3.51 11.60 -3.22
N LYS A 143 -3.20 12.81 -3.68
CA LYS A 143 -2.38 13.79 -2.95
C LYS A 143 -2.97 14.04 -1.56
N ASN A 144 -2.09 14.34 -0.60
CA ASN A 144 -2.39 14.59 0.81
C ASN A 144 -2.97 13.38 1.57
N PHE A 145 -2.88 12.18 1.00
CA PHE A 145 -3.25 10.96 1.69
C PHE A 145 -2.16 10.55 2.70
N ASN A 146 -2.53 10.12 3.90
CA ASN A 146 -1.57 9.67 4.91
C ASN A 146 -0.86 8.39 4.47
N GLY A 147 0.37 8.56 4.00
CA GLY A 147 1.26 7.49 3.61
C GLY A 147 2.68 8.00 3.48
N ALA A 148 3.64 7.10 3.65
CA ALA A 148 5.05 7.44 3.62
C ALA A 148 5.88 6.43 2.84
N CYS A 149 6.84 6.92 2.07
CA CYS A 149 7.85 6.05 1.48
C CYS A 149 8.82 5.59 2.57
N LEU A 150 8.94 4.29 2.78
CA LEU A 150 9.74 3.73 3.87
C LEU A 150 11.19 3.41 3.48
N LYS A 151 11.65 3.85 2.31
CA LYS A 151 12.93 3.48 1.70
C LYS A 151 14.12 3.52 2.68
N ASN A 152 14.35 4.61 3.42
CA ASN A 152 15.56 4.69 4.26
C ASN A 152 15.38 4.03 5.64
N ILE A 153 14.14 3.78 6.05
CA ILE A 153 13.78 3.27 7.38
C ILE A 153 13.52 1.76 7.37
N SER A 154 12.92 1.23 6.31
CA SER A 154 12.54 -0.18 6.19
C SER A 154 13.74 -1.10 6.37
N ASN A 155 13.52 -2.24 7.01
CA ASN A 155 14.51 -3.32 7.04
C ASN A 155 14.70 -3.96 5.66
N ILE A 156 13.73 -3.79 4.75
CA ILE A 156 13.73 -4.31 3.39
C ILE A 156 13.77 -3.14 2.40
N ARG A 157 14.96 -2.54 2.26
CA ARG A 157 15.15 -1.34 1.41
C ARG A 157 14.91 -1.58 -0.08
N SER A 158 14.86 -2.85 -0.51
CA SER A 158 14.63 -3.24 -1.90
C SER A 158 13.16 -3.18 -2.32
N GLU A 159 12.21 -2.99 -1.41
CA GLU A 159 10.78 -3.01 -1.77
C GLU A 159 10.27 -1.68 -2.33
N ASP A 160 11.04 -0.60 -2.14
CA ASP A 160 10.63 0.77 -2.48
C ASP A 160 9.18 1.04 -2.01
N GLU A 161 8.91 0.64 -0.76
CA GLU A 161 7.58 0.56 -0.18
C GLU A 161 6.98 1.94 0.07
N LEU A 162 5.77 2.15 -0.41
CA LEU A 162 4.87 3.21 0.06
C LEU A 162 3.88 2.58 1.05
N LEU A 163 4.03 2.88 2.33
CA LEU A 163 3.11 2.39 3.36
C LEU A 163 1.93 3.37 3.50
N LEU A 164 0.73 2.85 3.31
CA LEU A 164 -0.53 3.59 3.47
C LEU A 164 -1.13 3.36 4.87
N LYS A 165 -1.75 4.41 5.43
CA LYS A 165 -2.44 4.32 6.73
C LYS A 165 -3.49 3.21 6.76
N ARG A 166 -3.83 2.80 7.97
CA ARG A 166 -4.91 1.84 8.19
C ARG A 166 -6.29 2.47 8.16
N ASN A 167 -7.32 1.62 8.12
CA ASN A 167 -8.73 1.99 7.94
C ASN A 167 -8.97 2.75 6.62
N SER A 168 -8.23 2.38 5.57
CA SER A 168 -8.36 2.95 4.23
C SER A 168 -9.50 2.27 3.49
N ILE A 169 -10.23 3.02 2.66
CA ILE A 169 -11.28 2.48 1.80
C ILE A 169 -10.76 2.40 0.37
N TYR A 170 -10.84 1.21 -0.23
CA TYR A 170 -10.60 1.00 -1.65
C TYR A 170 -11.93 0.91 -2.37
N THR A 171 -12.25 1.93 -3.16
CA THR A 171 -13.41 1.89 -4.05
C THR A 171 -12.95 1.36 -5.40
N VAL A 172 -13.46 0.19 -5.81
CA VAL A 172 -13.18 -0.40 -7.13
C VAL A 172 -13.71 0.55 -8.18
N GLU A 173 -12.83 1.19 -8.95
CA GLU A 173 -13.21 2.00 -10.10
C GLU A 173 -13.54 1.10 -11.29
N ARG A 174 -12.71 0.07 -11.48
CA ARG A 174 -12.84 -0.86 -12.58
C ARG A 174 -12.22 -2.21 -12.25
N THR A 175 -12.93 -3.27 -12.57
CA THR A 175 -12.39 -4.63 -12.64
C THR A 175 -11.74 -4.83 -14.01
N ILE A 176 -10.40 -4.87 -14.05
CA ILE A 176 -9.63 -4.99 -15.30
C ILE A 176 -9.60 -6.44 -15.78
N TYR A 177 -9.52 -7.36 -14.82
CA TYR A 177 -9.49 -8.80 -15.05
C TYR A 177 -10.04 -9.50 -13.81
N SER A 178 -10.82 -10.56 -13.99
CA SER A 178 -11.26 -11.41 -12.88
C SER A 178 -11.55 -12.82 -13.38
N THR A 179 -11.13 -13.80 -12.60
CA THR A 179 -11.54 -15.21 -12.62
C THR A 179 -11.87 -15.64 -11.20
N ASP A 180 -12.18 -16.92 -10.99
CA ASP A 180 -12.41 -17.48 -9.65
C ASP A 180 -11.14 -17.46 -8.77
N ALA A 181 -9.96 -17.45 -9.39
CA ALA A 181 -8.67 -17.52 -8.69
C ALA A 181 -7.88 -16.21 -8.73
N HIS A 182 -8.11 -15.34 -9.73
CA HIS A 182 -7.27 -14.17 -9.95
C HIS A 182 -8.05 -12.92 -10.27
N ALA A 183 -7.61 -11.76 -9.79
CA ALA A 183 -8.21 -10.48 -10.14
C ALA A 183 -7.20 -9.34 -10.26
N ILE A 184 -7.49 -8.38 -11.13
CA ILE A 184 -6.79 -7.11 -11.24
C ILE A 184 -7.81 -5.99 -11.12
N LEU A 185 -7.66 -5.17 -10.07
CA LEU A 185 -8.59 -4.12 -9.71
C LEU A 185 -7.91 -2.77 -9.79
N LEU A 186 -8.53 -1.83 -10.51
CA LEU A 186 -8.22 -0.41 -10.36
C LEU A 186 -9.09 0.15 -9.26
N CYS A 187 -8.48 0.75 -8.23
CA CYS A 187 -9.21 1.30 -7.09
C CYS A 187 -8.79 2.73 -6.78
N ASN A 188 -9.75 3.53 -6.31
CA ASN A 188 -9.48 4.82 -5.67
C ASN A 188 -9.33 4.62 -4.16
N VAL A 189 -8.29 5.21 -3.57
CA VAL A 189 -8.01 5.16 -2.13
C VAL A 189 -8.62 6.38 -1.44
N GLN A 190 -9.26 6.16 -0.28
CA GLN A 190 -9.90 7.17 0.57
C GLN A 190 -9.59 6.94 2.04
#